data_AF-G1DEV5-F1
#
_entry.id   AF-G1DEV5-F1
#
_cell.length_a   1.000
_cell.length_b   1.000
_cell.length_c   1.000
_cell.angle_alpha   90.00
_cell.angle_beta   90.00
_cell.angle_gamma   90.00
#
_symmetry.space_group_name_H-M   'P 1'
#
loop_
_entity.id
_entity.type
_entity.pdbx_description
1 polymer ?
#
loop_
_entity_poly.entity_id
_entity_poly.type
_entity_poly.pdbx_seq_one_letter_code
_entity_poly.pdbx_strand_id
1 'polypeptide(L)' 'ALRRLRTACERAKRTLSSSAEASVEIDSLYEGVDFHTRITRARFEELCADLFRHTLKPVEQALRDAKMDKRQ' A
#
# COMPACT_ATOMS: atom_id res chain seq x y z
N ALA A 1 -16.02 -9.70 -9.54
CA ALA A 1 -15.76 -8.81 -8.40
C ALA A 1 -14.27 -8.53 -8.16
N LEU A 2 -13.48 -9.51 -7.68
CA LEU A 2 -12.14 -9.30 -7.12
C LEU A 2 -11.12 -8.58 -8.02
N ARG A 3 -11.09 -8.88 -9.34
CA ARG A 3 -10.18 -8.20 -10.28
C ARG A 3 -10.42 -6.69 -10.31
N ARG A 4 -11.68 -6.26 -10.40
CA ARG A 4 -12.08 -4.84 -10.45
C ARG A 4 -11.68 -4.14 -9.15
N LEU A 5 -11.93 -4.81 -8.01
CA LEU A 5 -11.50 -4.33 -6.70
C LEU A 5 -9.99 -4.13 -6.61
N ARG A 6 -9.19 -5.12 -7.02
CA ARG A 6 -7.73 -5.01 -7.05
C ARG A 6 -7.25 -3.84 -7.91
N THR A 7 -7.83 -3.66 -9.10
CA THR A 7 -7.48 -2.52 -9.98
C THR A 7 -7.80 -1.18 -9.33
N ALA A 8 -8.94 -1.05 -8.66
CA ALA A 8 -9.31 0.19 -7.97
C ALA A 8 -8.41 0.45 -6.75
N CYS A 9 -8.10 -0.58 -5.95
CA CYS A 9 -7.16 -0.49 -4.84
C CYS A 9 -5.73 -0.11 -5.31
N GLU A 10 -5.27 -0.63 -6.45
CA GLU A 10 -3.97 -0.23 -7.02
C GLU A 10 -3.94 1.24 -7.41
N ARG A 11 -5.04 1.78 -7.97
CA ARG A 11 -5.15 3.22 -8.24
C ARG A 11 -5.14 4.03 -6.96
N ALA A 12 -5.94 3.64 -5.96
CA ALA A 12 -5.98 4.32 -4.66
C ALA A 12 -4.60 4.31 -3.98
N LYS A 13 -3.89 3.17 -3.99
CA LYS A 13 -2.51 3.07 -3.48
C LYS A 13 -1.58 4.09 -4.14
N ARG A 14 -1.62 4.22 -5.48
CA ARG A 14 -0.81 5.21 -6.21
C ARG A 14 -1.17 6.64 -5.80
N THR A 15 -2.45 6.94 -5.63
CA THR A 15 -2.91 8.25 -5.14
C THR A 15 -2.41 8.52 -3.72
N LEU A 16 -2.44 7.53 -2.83
CA LEU A 16 -1.95 7.67 -1.45
C LEU A 16 -0.44 7.94 -1.37
N SER A 17 0.34 7.59 -2.41
CA SER A 17 1.76 7.96 -2.48
C SER A 17 1.99 9.46 -2.55
N SER A 18 1.03 10.26 -3.03
CA SER A 18 1.13 11.73 -3.08
C SER A 18 0.08 12.44 -2.21
N SER A 19 -1.08 11.83 -1.98
CA SER A 19 -2.22 12.40 -1.22
C SER A 19 -2.42 11.75 0.15
N ALA A 20 -3.06 12.45 1.08
CA ALA A 20 -3.38 11.94 2.42
C ALA A 20 -4.57 10.96 2.45
N GLU A 21 -5.41 10.97 1.41
CA GLU A 21 -6.60 10.12 1.28
C GLU A 21 -6.89 9.77 -0.18
N ALA A 22 -7.67 8.71 -0.40
CA ALA A 22 -8.16 8.28 -1.70
C ALA A 22 -9.55 7.63 -1.58
N SER A 23 -10.39 7.82 -2.60
CA SER A 23 -11.69 7.14 -2.73
C SER A 23 -11.57 5.92 -3.65
N VAL A 24 -12.29 4.86 -3.33
CA VAL A 24 -12.43 3.64 -4.13
C VAL A 24 -13.90 3.48 -4.47
N GLU A 25 -14.22 3.57 -5.76
CA GLU A 25 -15.58 3.56 -6.29
C GLU A 25 -15.68 2.52 -7.40
N ILE A 26 -16.63 1.59 -7.29
CA ILE A 26 -16.83 0.50 -8.25
C ILE A 26 -18.32 0.17 -8.36
N ASP A 27 -18.92 0.44 -9.51
CA ASP A 27 -20.32 0.12 -9.77
C ASP A 27 -20.58 -1.38 -9.80
N SER A 28 -21.68 -1.86 -9.22
CA SER A 28 -22.11 -3.26 -9.26
C SER A 28 -20.95 -4.24 -8.99
N LEU A 29 -20.23 -4.04 -7.89
CA LEU A 29 -19.06 -4.85 -7.54
C LEU A 29 -19.46 -6.32 -7.33
N TYR A 30 -20.60 -6.55 -6.65
CA TYR A 30 -21.15 -7.87 -6.35
C TYR A 30 -22.69 -7.79 -6.32
N GLU A 31 -23.38 -8.72 -6.99
CA GLU A 31 -24.85 -8.81 -7.03
C GLU A 31 -25.60 -7.51 -7.36
N GLY A 32 -25.01 -6.67 -8.23
CA GLY A 32 -25.59 -5.38 -8.59
C GLY A 32 -25.43 -4.28 -7.53
N VAL A 33 -24.74 -4.56 -6.43
CA VAL A 33 -24.45 -3.59 -5.36
C VAL A 33 -23.17 -2.83 -5.67
N ASP A 34 -23.26 -1.50 -5.64
CA ASP A 34 -22.12 -0.60 -5.79
C ASP A 34 -21.20 -0.64 -4.57
N PHE A 35 -19.92 -0.42 -4.78
CA PHE A 35 -18.93 -0.33 -3.72
C PHE A 35 -18.32 1.06 -3.68
N HIS A 36 -18.45 1.73 -2.55
CA HIS A 36 -17.83 3.02 -2.28
C HIS A 36 -17.15 2.98 -0.91
N THR A 37 -15.87 3.36 -0.85
CA THR A 37 -15.16 3.56 0.42
C THR A 37 -14.08 4.61 0.25
N ARG A 38 -13.66 5.22 1.36
CA ARG A 38 -12.45 6.05 1.42
C ARG A 38 -11.39 5.37 2.28
N ILE A 39 -10.13 5.65 1.97
CA ILE A 39 -8.99 5.17 2.73
C ILE A 39 -7.99 6.31 2.91
N THR A 40 -7.45 6.45 4.11
CA THR A 40 -6.39 7.42 4.41
C THR A 40 -5.02 6.76 4.26
N ARG A 41 -3.98 7.58 4.02
CA ARG A 41 -2.60 7.14 3.97
C ARG A 41 -2.21 6.45 5.27
N ALA A 42 -2.56 7.04 6.41
CA ALA A 42 -2.29 6.46 7.73
C ALA A 42 -2.88 5.06 7.88
N ARG A 43 -4.13 4.85 7.45
CA ARG A 43 -4.77 3.53 7.51
C ARG A 43 -4.11 2.53 6.57
N PHE A 44 -3.71 2.96 5.38
CA PHE A 44 -2.96 2.12 4.44
C PHE A 44 -1.60 1.70 5.01
N GLU A 45 -0.86 2.65 5.61
CA GLU A 45 0.44 2.37 6.22
C GLU A 45 0.33 1.42 7.41
N GLU A 46 -0.71 1.56 8.24
CA GLU A 46 -1.02 0.63 9.31
C GLU A 46 -1.27 -0.79 8.79
N LEU A 47 -2.07 -0.93 7.72
CA LEU A 47 -2.37 -2.22 7.08
C LEU A 47 -1.14 -2.90 6.47
N CYS A 48 -0.11 -2.15 6.13
CA CYS A 48 1.14 -2.64 5.52
C CYS A 48 2.35 -2.55 6.46
N ALA A 49 2.15 -2.28 7.75
CA ALA A 49 3.23 -1.96 8.67
C ALA A 49 4.25 -3.10 8.83
N ASP A 50 3.79 -4.35 8.81
CA ASP A 50 4.65 -5.54 8.85
C ASP A 50 5.49 -5.69 7.55
N LEU A 51 4.86 -5.50 6.39
CA LEU A 51 5.53 -5.54 5.09
C LEU A 51 6.58 -4.43 4.97
N PHE A 52 6.26 -3.21 5.41
CA PHE A 52 7.20 -2.08 5.39
C PHE A 52 8.38 -2.32 6.33
N ARG A 53 8.17 -2.89 7.53
CA ARG A 53 9.28 -3.29 8.42
C ARG A 53 10.18 -4.34 7.79
N HIS A 54 9.61 -5.28 7.02
CA HIS A 54 10.40 -6.28 6.32
C HIS A 54 11.34 -5.71 5.25
N THR A 55 11.07 -4.51 4.72
CA THR A 55 11.98 -3.84 3.77
C THR A 55 13.32 -3.45 4.38
N LEU A 56 13.42 -3.34 5.71
CA LEU A 56 14.68 -3.01 6.38
C LEU A 56 15.66 -4.18 6.40
N LYS A 57 15.15 -5.43 6.44
CA LYS A 57 15.99 -6.65 6.48
C LYS A 57 17.00 -6.73 5.32
N PRO A 58 16.62 -6.57 4.04
CA PRO A 58 17.57 -6.61 2.93
C PRO A 58 18.56 -5.43 2.95
N VAL A 59 18.14 -4.26 3.41
CA VAL A 59 19.03 -3.08 3.54
C VAL A 59 20.14 -3.38 4.56
N GLU A 60 19.78 -3.93 5.72
CA GLU A 60 20.74 -4.30 6.74
C GLU A 60 21.67 -5.41 6.30
N GLN A 61 21.16 -6.39 5.54
CA GLN A 61 21.99 -7.43 4.95
C GLN A 61 23.00 -6.86 3.96
N ALA A 62 22.57 -6.00 3.06
CA ALA A 62 23.45 -5.37 2.07
C ALA A 62 24.58 -4.56 2.73
N LEU A 63 24.29 -3.82 3.80
CA LEU A 63 25.32 -3.07 4.54
C LEU A 63 26.33 -3.99 5.23
N ARG A 64 25.85 -5.09 5.85
CA ARG A 64 26.74 -6.10 6.44
C ARG A 64 27.67 -6.72 5.41
N ASP A 65 27.12 -7.10 4.26
CA ASP A 65 27.88 -7.72 3.17
C ASP A 65 28.92 -6.76 2.56
N ALA A 66 28.56 -5.47 2.47
CA ALA A 66 29.45 -4.40 2.02
C ALA A 66 30.47 -3.94 3.08
N LYS A 67 30.37 -4.43 4.33
CA LYS A 67 31.17 -3.97 5.49
C LYS A 67 31.08 -2.45 5.71
N MET A 68 29.91 -1.86 5.45
CA MET A 68 29.64 -0.44 5.62
C MET A 68 28.78 -0.21 6.86
N ASP A 69 29.08 0.86 7.61
CA ASP A 69 28.22 1.30 8.71
C ASP A 69 27.08 2.18 8.18
N LYS A 70 25.91 2.17 8.85
CA LYS A 70 24.77 3.04 8.50
C LYS A 70 25.10 4.54 8.56
N ARG A 71 26.17 4.92 9.26
CA ARG A 71 26.59 6.33 9.50
C ARG A 71 27.64 6.86 8.53
N GLN A 72 28.15 6.03 7.61
CA GLN A 72 28.97 6.51 6.49
C GLN A 72 28.11 7.18 5.43
#